data_AF-A0A1F3BTH9-F1
#
_entry.id   AF-A0A1F3BTH9-F1
#
_cell.length_a   1.000
_cell.length_b   1.000
_cell.length_c   1.000
_cell.angle_alpha   90.00
_cell.angle_beta   90.00
_cell.angle_gamma   90.00
#
_symmetry.space_group_name_H-M   'P 1'
#
loop_
_entity.id
_entity.type
_entity.pdbx_description
1 polymer ?
#
loop_
_entity_poly.entity_id
_entity_poly.type
_entity_poly.pdbx_seq_one_letter_code
_entity_poly.pdbx_strand_id
1 'polypeptide(L)'
;MEGLKPPRPLTHDLFLNFAMSFGIALIEVNIYRLEEGVFYSQLICNNGGKDISIDARTSDAIALALRFKCPIYTTEEILSKSGIVIDIVSDDKEYFKNKDKIKTEKKKPTQISDEFKDTESDLLEHLLDEAIKNEEYERASRIRDEINKRKKS
;
A
#
# COMPACT_ATOMS: atom_id res chain seq x y z
N MET A 1 3.82 -5.77 -11.66
CA MET A 1 4.99 -5.32 -10.86
C MET A 1 6.09 -6.30 -11.19
N GLU A 2 7.27 -5.79 -11.51
CA GLU A 2 8.25 -6.33 -12.46
C GLU A 2 8.67 -7.80 -12.28
N GLY A 3 8.91 -8.44 -13.42
CA GLY A 3 9.19 -9.88 -13.59
C GLY A 3 10.57 -10.34 -13.16
N LEU A 4 11.14 -9.75 -12.10
CA LEU A 4 12.33 -10.27 -11.44
C LEU A 4 11.88 -11.20 -10.30
N LYS A 5 11.88 -12.50 -10.56
CA LYS A 5 11.54 -13.50 -9.54
C LYS A 5 12.71 -13.57 -8.55
N PRO A 6 12.51 -13.23 -7.26
CA PRO A 6 13.58 -13.29 -6.28
C PRO A 6 14.10 -14.72 -6.12
N PRO A 7 15.38 -14.93 -5.75
CA PRO A 7 15.98 -16.26 -5.63
C PRO A 7 15.36 -17.11 -4.51
N ARG A 8 14.59 -16.50 -3.61
CA ARG A 8 13.86 -17.14 -2.52
C ARG A 8 12.42 -16.63 -2.48
N PRO A 9 11.45 -17.45 -2.08
CA PRO A 9 10.05 -17.02 -1.98
C PRO A 9 9.90 -15.92 -0.93
N LEU A 10 9.13 -14.87 -1.26
CA LEU A 10 8.70 -13.87 -0.29
C LEU A 10 7.52 -14.40 0.54
N THR A 11 7.08 -13.65 1.54
CA THR A 11 6.05 -14.09 2.50
C THR A 11 4.75 -14.59 1.84
N HIS A 12 4.21 -13.85 0.86
CA HIS A 12 2.99 -14.28 0.17
C HIS A 12 3.22 -15.48 -0.76
N ASP A 13 4.43 -15.64 -1.31
CA ASP A 13 4.79 -16.83 -2.10
C ASP A 13 4.98 -18.06 -1.20
N LEU A 14 5.56 -17.86 -0.01
CA LEU A 14 5.66 -18.88 1.03
C LEU A 14 4.27 -19.35 1.44
N PHE A 15 3.32 -18.43 1.65
CA PHE A 15 1.96 -18.77 2.05
C PHE A 15 1.18 -19.50 0.94
N LEU A 16 1.37 -19.10 -0.32
CA LEU A 16 0.85 -19.82 -1.49
C LEU A 16 1.35 -21.27 -1.49
N ASN A 17 2.67 -21.46 -1.40
CA ASN A 17 3.29 -22.78 -1.41
C ASN A 17 2.84 -23.63 -0.21
N PHE A 18 2.72 -23.01 0.97
CA PHE A 18 2.21 -23.65 2.17
C PHE A 18 0.78 -24.16 1.94
N ALA A 19 -0.15 -23.29 1.54
CA ALA A 19 -1.54 -23.66 1.31
C ALA A 19 -1.67 -24.78 0.26
N MET A 20 -0.96 -24.66 -0.87
CA MET A 20 -0.93 -25.70 -1.91
C MET A 20 -0.42 -27.04 -1.38
N SER A 21 0.63 -27.03 -0.54
CA SER A 21 1.19 -28.27 0.04
C SER A 21 0.21 -28.96 0.99
N PHE A 22 -0.68 -28.21 1.63
CA PHE A 22 -1.74 -28.74 2.50
C PHE A 22 -3.08 -28.95 1.78
N GLY A 23 -3.12 -28.80 0.44
CA GLY A 23 -4.35 -28.97 -0.35
C GLY A 23 -5.41 -27.91 -0.08
N ILE A 24 -5.01 -26.72 0.36
CA ILE A 24 -5.90 -25.59 0.62
C ILE A 24 -5.93 -24.69 -0.63
N ALA A 25 -7.13 -24.51 -1.19
CA ALA A 25 -7.41 -23.56 -2.25
C ALA A 25 -7.99 -22.27 -1.68
N LEU A 26 -7.48 -21.12 -2.12
CA LEU A 26 -8.14 -19.83 -1.89
C LEU A 26 -9.18 -19.61 -3.00
N ILE A 27 -10.46 -19.62 -2.63
CA ILE A 27 -11.59 -19.54 -3.55
C ILE A 27 -11.85 -18.10 -3.96
N GLU A 28 -11.89 -17.19 -2.99
CA GLU A 28 -12.15 -15.77 -3.22
C GLU A 28 -11.67 -14.91 -2.04
N VAL A 29 -11.58 -13.61 -2.29
CA VAL A 29 -11.33 -12.59 -1.28
C VAL A 29 -12.50 -11.64 -1.23
N ASN A 30 -13.02 -11.39 -0.02
CA ASN A 30 -14.13 -10.47 0.19
C ASN A 30 -13.68 -9.28 1.03
N ILE A 31 -13.73 -8.08 0.48
CA ILE A 31 -13.57 -6.82 1.23
C ILE A 31 -14.96 -6.40 1.68
N TYR A 32 -15.26 -6.54 2.98
CA TYR A 32 -16.64 -6.56 3.46
C TYR A 32 -17.00 -5.43 4.43
N ARG A 33 -16.01 -4.71 4.98
CA ARG A 33 -16.27 -3.58 5.87
C ARG A 33 -15.23 -2.47 5.70
N LEU A 34 -15.67 -1.23 5.87
CA LEU A 34 -14.84 -0.03 5.96
C LEU A 34 -15.31 0.78 7.17
N GLU A 35 -14.43 0.91 8.18
CA GLU A 35 -14.72 1.59 9.43
C GLU A 35 -13.52 2.45 9.82
N GLU A 36 -13.74 3.73 10.13
CA GLU A 36 -12.67 4.69 10.46
C GLU A 36 -11.52 4.73 9.44
N GLY A 37 -11.83 4.52 8.15
CA GLY A 37 -10.83 4.47 7.07
C GLY A 37 -10.07 3.14 6.97
N VAL A 38 -10.40 2.14 7.80
CA VAL A 38 -9.77 0.82 7.82
C VAL A 38 -10.64 -0.20 7.07
N PHE A 39 -10.08 -0.82 6.04
CA PHE A 39 -10.72 -1.90 5.30
C PHE A 39 -10.49 -3.26 5.96
N TYR A 40 -11.57 -4.02 6.09
CA TYR A 40 -11.55 -5.40 6.54
C TYR A 40 -11.83 -6.34 5.38
N SER A 41 -11.07 -7.43 5.34
CA SER A 41 -11.22 -8.44 4.31
C SER A 41 -11.16 -9.83 4.90
N GLN A 42 -11.71 -10.80 4.17
CA GLN A 42 -11.63 -12.20 4.52
C GLN A 42 -11.21 -13.03 3.31
N LEU A 43 -10.43 -14.06 3.58
CA LEU A 43 -10.06 -15.11 2.64
C LEU A 43 -11.07 -16.24 2.77
N ILE A 44 -11.69 -16.65 1.66
CA ILE A 44 -12.54 -17.84 1.64
C ILE A 44 -11.70 -18.99 1.10
N CYS A 45 -11.37 -19.94 1.97
CA CYS A 45 -10.51 -21.07 1.66
C CYS A 45 -11.31 -22.38 1.68
N ASN A 46 -10.91 -23.34 0.85
CA ASN A 46 -11.51 -24.68 0.80
C ASN A 46 -10.41 -25.74 0.71
N ASN A 47 -10.58 -26.87 1.39
CA ASN A 47 -9.65 -28.01 1.37
C ASN A 47 -10.31 -29.34 0.98
N GLY A 48 -11.36 -29.30 0.15
CA GLY A 48 -12.20 -30.44 -0.22
C GLY A 48 -13.30 -30.76 0.80
N GLY A 49 -13.35 -30.03 1.91
CA GLY A 49 -14.40 -30.11 2.92
C GLY A 49 -15.33 -28.91 2.87
N LYS A 50 -15.24 -28.07 3.91
CA LYS A 50 -16.06 -26.88 4.08
C LYS A 50 -15.27 -25.63 3.71
N ASP A 51 -16.00 -24.59 3.32
CA ASP A 51 -15.44 -23.25 3.18
C ASP A 51 -15.13 -22.68 4.55
N ILE A 52 -13.91 -22.14 4.69
CA ILE A 52 -13.40 -21.53 5.90
C ILE A 52 -13.11 -20.07 5.58
N SER A 53 -13.69 -19.17 6.36
CA SER A 53 -13.36 -17.75 6.32
C SER A 53 -12.21 -17.46 7.28
N ILE A 54 -11.21 -16.73 6.80
CA ILE A 54 -10.06 -16.26 7.58
C ILE A 54 -9.98 -14.74 7.46
N ASP A 55 -10.04 -14.04 8.59
CA ASP A 55 -9.86 -12.59 8.63
C ASP A 55 -8.44 -12.22 8.17
N ALA A 56 -8.36 -11.18 7.33
CA ALA A 56 -7.11 -10.72 6.76
C ALA A 56 -7.12 -9.21 6.57
N ARG A 57 -5.93 -8.59 6.70
CA ARG A 57 -5.75 -7.22 6.24
C ARG A 57 -5.89 -7.17 4.73
N THR A 58 -6.57 -6.14 4.24
CA THR A 58 -6.90 -5.96 2.83
C THR A 58 -5.68 -6.02 1.91
N SER A 59 -4.54 -5.47 2.35
CA SER A 59 -3.27 -5.54 1.59
C SER A 59 -2.77 -6.97 1.39
N ASP A 60 -2.87 -7.81 2.42
CA ASP A 60 -2.43 -9.21 2.37
C ASP A 60 -3.40 -10.05 1.54
N ALA A 61 -4.70 -9.81 1.70
CA ALA A 61 -5.72 -10.52 0.95
C ALA A 61 -5.61 -10.27 -0.55
N ILE A 62 -5.41 -9.01 -0.97
CA ILE A 62 -5.17 -8.68 -2.39
C ILE A 62 -3.87 -9.34 -2.89
N ALA A 63 -2.80 -9.29 -2.11
CA ALA A 63 -1.52 -9.88 -2.50
C ALA A 63 -1.59 -11.41 -2.68
N LEU A 64 -2.40 -12.09 -1.87
CA LEU A 64 -2.69 -13.52 -2.02
C LEU A 64 -3.61 -13.78 -3.20
N ALA A 65 -4.69 -13.02 -3.37
CA ALA A 65 -5.63 -13.19 -4.47
C ALA A 65 -4.94 -13.13 -5.84
N LEU A 66 -4.02 -12.16 -6.02
CA LEU A 66 -3.23 -12.03 -7.24
C LEU A 66 -2.33 -13.25 -7.52
N ARG A 67 -1.84 -13.91 -6.47
CA ARG A 67 -0.95 -15.09 -6.57
C ARG A 67 -1.73 -16.38 -6.79
N PHE A 68 -2.82 -16.56 -6.06
CA PHE A 68 -3.76 -17.66 -6.24
C PHE A 68 -4.60 -17.53 -7.52
N LYS A 69 -4.65 -16.31 -8.10
CA LYS A 69 -5.50 -15.95 -9.23
C LYS A 69 -6.99 -16.19 -8.92
N CYS A 70 -7.40 -15.83 -7.71
CA CYS A 70 -8.80 -15.92 -7.30
C CYS A 70 -9.52 -14.58 -7.44
N PRO A 71 -10.86 -14.58 -7.59
CA PRO A 71 -11.66 -13.36 -7.64
C PRO A 71 -11.58 -12.56 -6.34
N ILE A 72 -11.72 -11.25 -6.48
CA ILE A 72 -11.82 -10.29 -5.38
C ILE A 72 -13.19 -9.62 -5.49
N TYR A 73 -13.97 -9.66 -4.43
CA TYR A 73 -15.27 -9.00 -4.34
C TYR A 73 -15.26 -7.94 -3.25
N THR A 74 -16.21 -7.02 -3.37
CA THR A 74 -16.49 -5.99 -2.37
C THR A 74 -17.99 -5.76 -2.28
N THR A 75 -18.44 -5.13 -1.20
CA THR A 75 -19.84 -4.74 -1.05
C THR A 75 -20.14 -3.44 -1.81
N GLU A 76 -21.40 -3.29 -2.25
CA GLU A 76 -21.87 -2.06 -2.90
C GLU A 76 -21.76 -0.84 -1.98
N GLU A 77 -21.96 -1.03 -0.68
CA GLU A 77 -21.77 0.01 0.34
C GLU A 77 -20.34 0.56 0.33
N ILE A 78 -19.34 -0.32 0.26
CA ILE A 78 -17.93 0.10 0.21
C ILE A 78 -17.65 0.80 -1.12
N LEU A 79 -18.13 0.24 -2.23
CA LEU A 79 -17.97 0.84 -3.54
C LEU A 79 -18.58 2.25 -3.60
N SER A 80 -19.72 2.46 -2.95
CA SER A 80 -20.38 3.77 -2.88
C SER A 80 -19.62 4.77 -2.02
N LYS A 81 -18.98 4.32 -0.94
CA LYS A 81 -18.23 5.18 -0.01
C LYS A 81 -16.81 5.53 -0.49
N SER A 82 -16.15 4.65 -1.24
CA SER A 82 -14.73 4.80 -1.59
C SER A 82 -14.38 4.46 -3.04
N GLY A 83 -15.37 4.08 -3.86
CA GLY A 83 -15.17 3.83 -5.28
C GLY A 83 -14.85 5.10 -6.04
N ILE A 84 -13.84 5.03 -6.91
CA ILE A 84 -13.49 6.09 -7.83
C ILE A 84 -13.82 5.59 -9.23
N VAL A 85 -14.67 6.32 -9.95
CA VAL A 85 -14.92 6.05 -11.37
C VAL A 85 -13.73 6.59 -12.14
N ILE A 86 -12.98 5.71 -12.79
CA ILE A 86 -11.92 6.09 -13.72
C ILE A 86 -12.53 5.97 -15.12
N ASP A 87 -12.76 7.11 -15.78
CA ASP A 87 -13.16 7.12 -17.19
C ASP A 87 -11.95 6.71 -18.03
N ILE A 88 -11.90 5.43 -18.40
CA ILE A 88 -10.87 4.90 -19.29
C ILE A 88 -11.24 5.31 -20.72
N VAL A 89 -10.95 6.56 -21.08
CA VAL A 89 -11.10 7.01 -22.47
C VAL A 89 -10.08 6.25 -23.30
N SER A 90 -10.57 5.54 -24.30
CA SER A 90 -9.80 4.64 -25.15
C SER A 90 -8.97 5.44 -26.15
N ASP A 91 -7.75 5.81 -25.77
CA ASP A 91 -6.62 5.73 -26.69
C ASP A 91 -5.30 5.65 -25.92
N ASP A 92 -4.43 4.81 -26.45
CA ASP A 92 -3.05 4.57 -26.06
C ASP A 92 -2.71 3.78 -24.77
N LYS A 93 -1.82 2.82 -25.05
CA LYS A 93 -1.10 1.90 -24.15
C LYS A 93 -0.11 2.64 -23.24
N GLU A 94 -0.52 3.75 -22.63
CA GLU A 94 0.29 4.56 -21.70
C GLU A 94 -0.18 4.46 -20.24
N TYR A 95 -1.36 3.91 -19.95
CA TYR A 95 -1.84 3.80 -18.57
C TYR A 95 -1.05 2.80 -17.71
N PHE A 96 -0.37 1.81 -18.30
CA PHE A 96 0.56 0.93 -17.58
C PHE A 96 2.01 1.46 -17.53
N LYS A 97 2.31 2.58 -18.19
CA LYS A 97 3.62 3.26 -18.15
C LYS A 97 3.68 4.36 -17.10
N ASN A 98 2.54 4.81 -16.57
CA ASN A 98 2.47 5.82 -15.51
C ASN A 98 2.28 5.19 -14.11
N LYS A 99 3.12 4.20 -13.78
CA LYS A 99 3.29 3.79 -12.38
C LYS A 99 4.16 4.76 -11.56
N ASP A 100 4.73 5.77 -12.22
CA ASP A 100 5.64 6.76 -11.63
C ASP A 100 4.98 8.09 -11.19
N LYS A 101 3.63 8.15 -11.12
CA LYS A 101 2.92 9.29 -10.52
C LYS A 101 1.88 8.93 -9.46
N ILE A 102 1.98 7.74 -8.86
CA ILE A 102 1.47 7.55 -7.50
C ILE A 102 2.62 7.92 -6.57
N LYS A 103 2.56 9.12 -5.99
CA LYS A 103 3.53 9.59 -4.98
C LYS A 103 3.43 8.74 -3.72
N THR A 104 4.11 7.59 -3.72
CA THR A 104 4.87 7.11 -2.58
C THR A 104 6.32 7.45 -2.87
N GLU A 105 6.80 8.55 -2.30
CA GLU A 105 8.19 8.98 -2.44
C GLU A 105 9.10 7.95 -1.74
N LYS A 106 9.75 7.10 -2.55
CA LYS A 106 11.03 6.49 -2.21
C LYS A 106 12.04 6.88 -3.29
N LYS A 107 12.71 8.01 -3.10
CA LYS A 107 13.97 8.30 -3.79
C LYS A 107 15.07 7.42 -3.19
N LYS A 108 15.78 6.67 -4.03
CA LYS A 108 17.13 6.13 -3.73
C LYS A 108 18.19 7.19 -4.11
N PRO A 109 19.44 7.04 -3.65
CA PRO A 109 20.23 8.10 -3.04
C PRO A 109 20.82 9.05 -4.09
N THR A 110 20.30 10.26 -4.16
CA THR A 110 21.00 11.38 -4.81
C THR A 110 20.62 12.64 -4.04
N GLN A 111 21.54 13.07 -3.17
CA GLN A 111 21.61 14.36 -2.46
C GLN A 111 20.27 14.95 -1.97
N ILE A 112 19.88 14.57 -0.75
CA ILE A 112 18.64 14.91 -0.04
C ILE A 112 18.64 16.37 0.52
N SER A 113 19.69 17.15 0.27
CA SER A 113 19.92 18.46 0.90
C SER A 113 19.02 19.61 0.40
N ASP A 114 18.13 19.38 -0.55
CA ASP A 114 17.41 20.44 -1.27
C ASP A 114 15.90 20.48 -1.01
N GLU A 115 15.32 19.53 -0.25
CA GLU A 115 13.87 19.38 -0.09
C GLU A 115 13.18 20.46 0.76
N PHE A 116 13.94 21.36 1.39
CA PHE A 116 13.39 22.37 2.31
C PHE A 116 13.97 23.77 2.10
N LYS A 117 14.73 24.01 1.01
CA LYS A 117 15.37 25.31 0.79
C LYS A 117 14.38 26.44 0.53
N ASP A 118 13.23 26.14 -0.07
CA ASP A 118 12.23 27.13 -0.49
C ASP A 118 10.98 27.18 0.40
N THR A 119 10.95 26.42 1.50
CA THR A 119 9.80 26.38 2.43
C THR A 119 9.82 27.59 3.36
N GLU A 120 8.68 28.23 3.63
CA GLU A 120 8.57 29.32 4.61
C GLU A 120 8.81 28.83 6.05
N SER A 121 9.33 29.71 6.92
CA SER A 121 9.69 29.37 8.31
C SER A 121 8.52 28.83 9.12
N ASP A 122 7.34 29.41 8.96
CA ASP A 122 6.13 29.00 9.69
C ASP A 122 5.63 27.62 9.22
N LEU A 123 5.80 27.32 7.93
CA LEU A 123 5.43 26.03 7.35
C LEU A 123 6.40 24.92 7.79
N LEU A 124 7.66 25.22 8.05
CA LEU A 124 8.63 24.26 8.60
C LEU A 124 8.28 23.83 10.04
N GLU A 125 7.76 24.75 10.87
CA GLU A 125 7.32 24.41 12.22
C GLU A 125 6.10 23.49 12.19
N HIS A 126 5.12 23.79 11.32
CA HIS A 126 3.96 22.92 11.13
C HIS A 126 4.36 21.51 10.62
N LEU A 127 5.30 21.43 9.66
CA LEU A 127 5.79 20.16 9.13
C LEU A 127 6.57 19.34 10.18
N LEU A 128 7.25 20.00 11.11
CA LEU A 128 7.92 19.34 12.23
C LEU A 128 6.90 18.71 13.18
N ASP A 129 5.86 19.46 13.56
CA ASP A 129 4.80 18.98 14.45
C ASP A 129 4.03 17.82 13.81
N GLU A 130 3.74 17.91 12.52
CA GLU A 130 3.10 16.84 11.76
C GLU A 130 3.97 15.58 11.71
N ALA A 131 5.29 15.73 11.49
CA ALA A 131 6.22 14.60 11.47
C ALA A 131 6.34 13.92 12.85
N ILE A 132 6.32 14.69 13.95
CA ILE A 132 6.32 14.12 15.31
C ILE A 132 5.01 13.39 15.59
N LYS A 133 3.87 13.98 15.21
CA LYS A 133 2.53 13.39 15.40
C LYS A 133 2.37 12.07 14.65
N ASN A 134 3.01 11.94 13.49
CA ASN A 134 3.00 10.72 12.68
C ASN A 134 4.15 9.76 13.01
N GLU A 135 4.90 10.00 14.09
CA GLU A 135 6.05 9.19 14.53
C GLU A 135 7.16 9.04 13.46
N GLU A 136 7.24 9.99 12.52
CA GLU A 136 8.26 10.05 11.47
C GLU A 136 9.55 10.70 11.99
N TYR A 137 10.21 10.08 12.97
CA TYR A 137 11.35 10.65 13.68
C TYR A 137 12.54 11.03 12.79
N GLU A 138 12.81 10.26 11.73
CA GLU A 138 13.89 10.56 10.78
C GLU A 138 13.62 11.85 9.99
N ARG A 139 12.36 12.08 9.60
CA ARG A 139 11.92 13.30 8.91
C ARG A 139 11.94 14.49 9.87
N ALA A 140 11.45 14.31 11.09
CA ALA A 140 11.47 15.34 12.13
C ALA A 140 12.90 15.83 12.44
N SER A 141 13.88 14.93 12.49
CA SER A 141 15.28 15.30 12.70
C SER A 141 15.82 16.22 11.59
N ARG A 142 15.51 15.90 10.32
CA ARG A 142 15.97 16.71 9.17
C ARG A 142 15.33 18.10 9.13
N ILE A 143 14.03 18.18 9.42
CA ILE A 143 13.31 19.45 9.49
C ILE A 143 13.87 20.31 10.64
N ARG A 144 14.13 19.70 11.80
CA ARG A 144 14.75 20.38 12.95
C ARG A 144 16.15 20.91 12.62
N ASP A 145 16.98 20.14 11.92
CA ASP A 145 18.32 20.58 11.53
C ASP A 145 18.28 21.77 10.55
N GLU A 146 17.33 21.77 9.61
CA GLU A 146 17.14 22.88 8.67
C GLU A 146 16.60 24.15 9.36
N ILE A 147 15.66 24.03 10.30
CA ILE A 147 15.20 25.17 11.13
C ILE A 147 16.37 25.76 11.93
N ASN A 148 17.21 24.92 12.53
CA ASN A 148 18.37 25.36 13.31
C ASN A 148 19.44 26.03 12.44
N LYS A 149 19.63 25.55 11.20
CA LYS A 149 20.54 26.14 10.23
C LYS A 149 20.09 27.56 9.84
N ARG A 150 18.78 27.76 9.63
CA ARG A 150 18.18 29.08 9.34
C ARG A 150 18.21 30.04 10.52
N LYS A 151 18.12 29.54 11.76
CA LYS A 151 18.27 30.35 12.99
C LYS A 151 19.73 30.75 13.29
N LYS A 152 20.72 30.12 12.63
CA LYS A 152 22.16 30.41 12.78
C LYS A 152 22.74 31.29 11.66
N SER A 153 22.01 31.51 10.56
CA SER A 153 22.31 32.51 9.53
C SER A 153 21.62 33.83 9.84
#